data_AF-A0A952RYG9-F1
#
_entry.id   AF-A0A952RYG9-F1
#
_cell.length_a   1.000
_cell.length_b   1.000
_cell.length_c   1.000
_cell.angle_alpha   90.00
_cell.angle_beta   90.00
_cell.angle_gamma   90.00
#
_symmetry.space_group_name_H-M   'P 1'
#
loop_
_entity.id
_entity.type
_entity.pdbx_description
1 polymer ?
#
loop_
_entity_poly.entity_id
_entity_poly.type
_entity_poly.pdbx_seq_one_letter_code
_entity_poly.pdbx_strand_id
1 'polypeptide(L)'
;MEIVAGKGARPCKCQKTGRHTDPFEKVRVPRRYSRCHFSNYTAQNESQKLALLFASNFTNEYPAEDRGLLLSGPVGVGKTHLAVSILKGLTERGFSCLFYEFGSLLKEIQDSYNPRTQASELAVLAPVLNAEVLVLDELGASKPTDWVRDTMAYIINTRYNDARVTIFTTNYPDRTSNEREETLEDRIGVRLRSRLYEMCRTIEIDGTDFRKTLQSGRSARPGF
;
A
#
# COMPACT_ATOMS: atom_id res chain seq x y z
N MET A 1 -38.42 12.37 2.82
CA MET A 1 -39.17 12.61 1.55
C MET A 1 -39.75 14.01 1.60
N GLU A 2 -39.83 14.70 0.47
CA GLU A 2 -40.61 15.95 0.38
C GLU A 2 -41.99 15.61 -0.19
N ILE A 3 -43.05 15.98 0.53
CA ILE A 3 -44.41 15.86 0.04
C ILE A 3 -44.66 17.05 -0.89
N VAL A 4 -44.89 16.78 -2.17
CA VAL A 4 -45.36 17.80 -3.12
C VAL A 4 -46.88 17.69 -3.18
N ALA A 5 -47.58 18.74 -2.76
CA ALA A 5 -49.04 18.76 -2.79
C ALA A 5 -49.55 18.41 -4.21
N GLY A 6 -50.33 17.33 -4.30
CA GLY A 6 -50.99 16.89 -5.53
C GLY A 6 -50.19 16.01 -6.50
N LYS A 7 -48.94 15.63 -6.22
CA LYS A 7 -48.12 14.79 -7.14
C LYS A 7 -47.38 13.61 -6.51
N GLY A 8 -47.75 13.21 -5.29
CA GLY A 8 -47.09 12.11 -4.57
C GLY A 8 -45.75 12.51 -3.94
N ALA A 9 -45.16 11.58 -3.19
CA ALA A 9 -43.91 11.80 -2.47
C ALA A 9 -42.70 11.64 -3.39
N ARG A 10 -41.79 12.62 -3.40
CA ARG A 10 -40.49 12.50 -4.07
C ARG A 10 -39.37 12.26 -3.05
N PRO A 11 -38.33 11.49 -3.41
CA PRO A 11 -37.13 11.39 -2.60
C PRO A 11 -36.60 12.80 -2.32
N CYS A 12 -36.29 13.07 -1.04
CA CYS A 12 -35.72 14.36 -0.63
C CYS A 12 -34.36 14.56 -1.31
N LYS A 13 -33.96 15.79 -1.63
CA LYS A 13 -32.58 16.07 -2.07
C LYS A 13 -31.54 15.60 -1.03
N CYS A 14 -31.91 15.60 0.25
CA CYS A 14 -31.17 15.05 1.38
C CYS A 14 -31.04 13.51 1.39
N GLN A 15 -31.79 12.79 0.55
CA GLN A 15 -31.72 11.33 0.42
C GLN A 15 -30.67 10.89 -0.61
N LYS A 16 -30.22 11.79 -1.50
CA LYS A 16 -29.03 11.56 -2.34
C LYS A 16 -27.71 11.68 -1.58
N THR A 17 -27.75 12.27 -0.38
CA THR A 17 -26.64 12.31 0.59
C THR A 17 -26.71 11.14 1.60
N GLY A 18 -27.42 10.06 1.27
CA GLY A 18 -27.46 8.85 2.07
C GLY A 18 -26.15 8.07 1.96
N ARG A 19 -25.28 8.20 2.98
CA ARG A 19 -24.00 7.48 3.14
C ARG A 19 -23.16 7.45 1.86
N HIS A 20 -22.42 8.52 1.59
CA HIS A 20 -21.13 8.32 0.92
C HIS A 20 -20.29 7.45 1.85
N THR A 21 -20.33 6.12 1.68
CA THR A 21 -19.22 5.28 2.12
C THR A 21 -18.01 5.87 1.43
N ASP A 22 -17.06 6.37 2.21
CA ASP A 22 -15.81 6.89 1.70
C ASP A 22 -15.27 5.81 0.73
N PRO A 23 -15.07 6.10 -0.57
CA PRO A 23 -14.58 5.11 -1.53
C PRO A 23 -13.26 4.47 -1.04
N PHE A 24 -12.53 5.15 -0.15
CA PHE A 24 -11.29 4.67 0.46
C PHE A 24 -11.47 3.80 1.71
N GLU A 25 -12.69 3.69 2.28
CA GLU A 25 -12.96 2.83 3.45
C GLU A 25 -12.73 1.35 3.10
N LYS A 26 -13.12 0.95 1.88
CA LYS A 26 -12.89 -0.41 1.36
C LYS A 26 -11.42 -0.67 1.01
N VAL A 27 -10.66 0.38 0.69
CA VAL A 27 -9.23 0.29 0.33
C VAL A 27 -8.36 0.04 1.57
N ARG A 28 -8.89 0.26 2.78
CA ARG A 28 -8.17 0.08 4.07
C ARG A 28 -6.91 0.95 4.22
N VAL A 29 -6.84 2.12 3.58
CA VAL A 29 -5.73 3.06 3.77
C VAL A 29 -5.79 3.64 5.20
N PRO A 30 -4.72 3.52 6.02
CA PRO A 30 -4.68 4.11 7.35
C PRO A 30 -4.94 5.62 7.33
N ARG A 31 -5.67 6.14 8.34
CA ARG A 31 -6.03 7.57 8.43
C ARG A 31 -4.83 8.52 8.29
N ARG A 32 -3.65 8.12 8.76
CA ARG A 32 -2.41 8.90 8.63
C ARG A 32 -1.99 9.16 7.18
N TYR A 33 -2.39 8.31 6.24
CA TYR A 33 -2.10 8.41 4.80
C TYR A 33 -3.30 8.92 3.99
N SER A 34 -4.40 9.31 4.65
CA SER A 34 -5.60 9.87 4.01
C SER A 34 -5.32 11.08 3.14
N ARG A 35 -4.25 11.83 3.43
CA ARG A 35 -3.83 13.00 2.64
C ARG A 35 -2.76 12.70 1.60
N CYS A 36 -2.13 11.52 1.57
CA CYS A 36 -1.11 11.21 0.56
C CYS A 36 -1.71 11.23 -0.84
N HIS A 37 -1.15 12.04 -1.73
CA HIS A 37 -1.53 12.14 -3.14
C HIS A 37 -0.30 12.56 -3.97
N PHE A 38 -0.27 12.28 -5.28
CA PHE A 38 0.86 12.71 -6.12
C PHE A 38 1.08 14.22 -6.08
N SER A 39 -0.01 15.00 -6.09
CA SER A 39 0.04 16.47 -6.06
C SER A 39 0.66 17.09 -4.79
N ASN A 40 0.79 16.33 -3.70
CA ASN A 40 1.43 16.80 -2.48
C ASN A 40 2.66 15.98 -2.08
N TYR A 41 3.18 15.16 -3.00
CA TYR A 41 4.49 14.55 -2.86
C TYR A 41 5.57 15.56 -3.26
N THR A 42 6.50 15.86 -2.35
CA THR A 42 7.60 16.82 -2.60
C THR A 42 8.93 16.09 -2.70
N ALA A 43 9.34 15.77 -3.93
CA ALA A 43 10.64 15.15 -4.18
C ALA A 43 11.80 16.07 -3.77
N GLN A 44 12.76 15.55 -3.01
CA GLN A 44 13.93 16.28 -2.50
C GLN A 44 15.20 16.00 -3.31
N ASN A 45 15.21 14.93 -4.11
CA ASN A 45 16.36 14.47 -4.89
C ASN A 45 15.88 13.79 -6.18
N GLU A 46 16.83 13.34 -7.00
CA GLU A 46 16.52 12.76 -8.31
C GLU A 46 15.85 11.39 -8.22
N SER A 47 16.24 10.54 -7.26
CA SER A 47 15.62 9.23 -7.05
C SER A 47 14.12 9.36 -6.71
N GLN A 48 13.76 10.34 -5.87
CA GLN A 48 12.36 10.63 -5.52
C GLN A 48 11.56 11.21 -6.70
N LYS A 49 12.18 12.02 -7.57
CA LYS A 49 11.52 12.50 -8.80
C LYS A 49 11.24 11.34 -9.76
N LEU A 50 12.22 10.47 -9.97
CA LEU A 50 12.05 9.27 -10.80
C LEU A 50 10.99 8.35 -10.23
N ALA A 51 10.97 8.14 -8.91
CA ALA A 51 9.94 7.35 -8.25
C ALA A 51 8.54 7.95 -8.42
N LEU A 52 8.40 9.28 -8.30
CA LEU A 52 7.15 9.98 -8.57
C LEU A 52 6.70 9.79 -10.03
N LEU A 53 7.62 9.94 -10.99
CA LEU A 53 7.35 9.76 -12.42
C LEU A 53 6.86 8.34 -12.71
N PHE A 54 7.59 7.32 -12.25
CA PHE A 54 7.20 5.93 -12.47
C PHE A 54 5.87 5.57 -11.80
N ALA A 55 5.64 6.02 -10.57
CA ALA A 55 4.38 5.78 -9.87
C ALA A 55 3.20 6.46 -10.58
N SER A 56 3.39 7.68 -11.09
CA SER A 56 2.36 8.42 -11.83
C SER A 56 2.07 7.76 -13.18
N ASN A 57 3.11 7.39 -13.92
CA ASN A 57 2.96 6.71 -15.22
C ASN A 57 2.28 5.35 -15.07
N PHE A 58 2.72 4.53 -14.11
CA PHE A 58 2.06 3.28 -13.76
C PHE A 58 0.56 3.50 -13.48
N THR A 59 0.23 4.52 -12.68
CA THR A 59 -1.15 4.85 -12.35
C THR A 59 -1.95 5.28 -13.57
N ASN A 60 -1.35 5.85 -14.60
CA ASN A 60 -2.02 6.27 -15.83
C ASN A 60 -2.16 5.12 -16.84
N GLU A 61 -1.14 4.29 -16.95
CA GLU A 61 -1.02 3.22 -17.95
C GLU A 61 -1.75 1.93 -17.55
N TYR A 62 -2.03 1.71 -16.26
CA TYR A 62 -2.86 0.59 -15.83
C TYR A 62 -4.25 0.60 -16.50
N PRO A 63 -4.79 -0.53 -16.97
CA PRO A 63 -4.30 -1.91 -16.83
C PRO A 63 -3.44 -2.41 -18.01
N ALA A 64 -2.99 -1.53 -18.92
CA ALA A 64 -2.12 -1.94 -20.03
C ALA A 64 -0.71 -2.31 -19.55
N GLU A 65 -0.23 -1.66 -18.48
CA GLU A 65 0.91 -2.11 -17.69
C GLU A 65 0.42 -3.00 -16.54
N ASP A 66 0.83 -4.25 -16.51
CA ASP A 66 0.40 -5.28 -15.56
C ASP A 66 1.50 -5.70 -14.57
N ARG A 67 2.73 -5.16 -14.69
CA ARG A 67 3.77 -5.35 -13.67
C ARG A 67 3.56 -4.40 -12.51
N GLY A 68 3.65 -4.94 -11.30
CA GLY A 68 3.63 -4.17 -10.06
C GLY A 68 4.86 -3.28 -9.88
N LEU A 69 4.94 -2.62 -8.73
CA LEU A 69 6.11 -1.83 -8.35
C LEU A 69 6.71 -2.34 -7.04
N LEU A 70 8.03 -2.46 -6.99
CA LEU A 70 8.77 -2.70 -5.75
C LEU A 70 9.50 -1.41 -5.38
N LEU A 71 8.94 -0.66 -4.42
CA LEU A 71 9.55 0.57 -3.90
C LEU A 71 10.49 0.19 -2.74
N SER A 72 11.79 0.40 -2.91
CA SER A 72 12.81 0.08 -1.91
C SER A 72 13.61 1.32 -1.50
N GLY A 73 14.21 1.30 -0.31
CA GLY A 73 15.02 2.42 0.20
C GLY A 73 14.84 2.65 1.70
N PRO A 74 15.56 3.60 2.32
CA PRO A 74 15.50 3.81 3.76
C PRO A 74 14.16 4.39 4.24
N VAL A 75 13.95 4.39 5.56
CA VAL A 75 12.73 4.96 6.16
C VAL A 75 12.60 6.45 5.84
N GLY A 76 11.36 6.90 5.61
CA GLY A 76 11.06 8.33 5.47
C GLY A 76 11.27 8.94 4.08
N VAL A 77 11.67 8.16 3.07
CA VAL A 77 11.85 8.65 1.67
C VAL A 77 10.56 8.67 0.83
N GLY A 78 9.42 8.33 1.43
CA GLY A 78 8.11 8.50 0.80
C GLY A 78 7.57 7.30 0.01
N LYS A 79 8.14 6.10 0.14
CA LYS A 79 7.65 4.86 -0.49
C LYS A 79 6.14 4.63 -0.27
N THR A 80 5.70 4.61 0.98
CA THR A 80 4.28 4.43 1.33
C THR A 80 3.39 5.55 0.80
N HIS A 81 3.91 6.79 0.72
CA HIS A 81 3.15 7.91 0.14
C HIS A 81 2.86 7.66 -1.34
N LEU A 82 3.87 7.24 -2.10
CA LEU A 82 3.72 6.92 -3.52
C LEU A 82 2.77 5.72 -3.71
N ALA A 83 2.97 4.62 -2.95
CA ALA A 83 2.09 3.45 -3.01
C ALA A 83 0.61 3.80 -2.73
N VAL A 84 0.34 4.63 -1.71
CA VAL A 84 -1.02 5.11 -1.41
C VAL A 84 -1.54 6.05 -2.49
N SER A 85 -0.70 6.88 -3.09
CA SER A 85 -1.10 7.78 -4.18
C SER A 85 -1.53 6.99 -5.42
N ILE A 86 -0.82 5.91 -5.74
CA ILE A 86 -1.21 4.97 -6.79
C ILE A 86 -2.58 4.36 -6.49
N LEU A 87 -2.75 3.76 -5.30
CA LEU A 87 -4.04 3.14 -4.92
C LEU A 87 -5.19 4.14 -5.04
N LYS A 88 -5.00 5.38 -4.61
CA LYS A 88 -6.06 6.40 -4.71
C LYS A 88 -6.41 6.73 -6.15
N GLY A 89 -5.40 7.00 -6.98
CA GLY A 89 -5.65 7.28 -8.40
C GLY A 89 -6.35 6.12 -9.11
N LEU A 90 -5.98 4.87 -8.81
CA LEU A 90 -6.64 3.69 -9.38
C LEU A 90 -8.06 3.48 -8.83
N THR A 91 -8.27 3.74 -7.53
CA THR A 91 -9.62 3.68 -6.92
C THR A 91 -10.55 4.73 -7.53
N GLU A 92 -10.05 5.95 -7.75
CA GLU A 92 -10.80 7.04 -8.41
C GLU A 92 -11.17 6.69 -9.86
N ARG A 93 -10.34 5.89 -10.53
CA ARG A 93 -10.61 5.32 -11.86
C ARG A 93 -11.55 4.10 -11.84
N GLY A 94 -11.99 3.66 -10.66
CA GLY A 94 -12.98 2.59 -10.48
C GLY A 94 -12.41 1.19 -10.25
N PHE A 95 -11.09 1.03 -10.09
CA PHE A 95 -10.48 -0.27 -9.83
C PHE A 95 -10.57 -0.68 -8.35
N SER A 96 -10.79 -1.96 -8.11
CA SER A 96 -10.82 -2.55 -6.77
C SER A 96 -9.41 -2.66 -6.19
N CYS A 97 -9.11 -1.72 -5.31
CA CYS A 97 -7.81 -1.53 -4.70
C CYS A 97 -7.83 -1.93 -3.22
N LEU A 98 -6.71 -2.46 -2.70
CA LEU A 98 -6.58 -2.86 -1.30
C LEU A 98 -5.20 -2.51 -0.75
N PHE A 99 -5.15 -2.00 0.49
CA PHE A 99 -3.93 -1.69 1.22
C PHE A 99 -3.81 -2.57 2.46
N TYR A 100 -2.62 -3.12 2.68
CA TYR A 100 -2.21 -3.67 3.98
C TYR A 100 -0.77 -3.29 4.30
N GLU A 101 -0.54 -2.94 5.57
CA GLU A 101 0.79 -3.09 6.17
C GLU A 101 0.98 -4.58 6.48
N PHE A 102 2.09 -5.17 6.02
CA PHE A 102 2.26 -6.63 6.05
C PHE A 102 2.23 -7.20 7.48
N GLY A 103 2.85 -6.52 8.45
CA GLY A 103 2.81 -6.93 9.86
C GLY A 103 1.40 -6.94 10.45
N SER A 104 0.58 -5.94 10.08
CA SER A 104 -0.83 -5.87 10.49
C SER A 104 -1.67 -6.97 9.85
N LEU A 105 -1.43 -7.30 8.58
CA LEU A 105 -2.08 -8.42 7.90
C LEU A 105 -1.77 -9.76 8.58
N LEU A 106 -0.50 -10.01 8.92
CA LEU A 106 -0.11 -11.23 9.64
C LEU A 106 -0.88 -11.36 10.96
N LYS A 107 -1.00 -10.26 11.71
CA LYS A 107 -1.75 -10.25 12.96
C LYS A 107 -3.25 -10.56 12.74
N GLU A 108 -3.87 -9.96 11.73
CA GLU A 108 -5.27 -10.21 11.39
C GLU A 108 -5.52 -11.69 11.02
N ILE A 109 -4.58 -12.31 10.29
CA ILE A 109 -4.62 -13.75 10.00
C ILE A 109 -4.49 -14.57 11.28
N GLN A 110 -3.54 -14.25 12.17
CA GLN A 110 -3.38 -14.96 13.44
C GLN A 110 -4.61 -14.85 14.34
N ASP A 111 -5.20 -13.66 14.42
CA ASP A 111 -6.41 -13.40 15.22
C ASP A 111 -7.64 -14.16 14.68
N SER A 112 -7.64 -14.56 13.41
CA SER A 112 -8.69 -15.39 12.79
C SER A 112 -8.69 -16.84 13.26
N TYR A 113 -7.56 -17.36 13.77
CA TYR A 113 -7.51 -18.70 14.36
C TYR A 113 -8.14 -18.76 15.76
N ASN A 114 -8.45 -17.61 16.36
CA ASN A 114 -9.10 -17.57 17.66
C ASN A 114 -10.56 -18.03 17.54
N PRO A 115 -10.98 -19.10 18.22
CA PRO A 115 -12.36 -19.61 18.12
C PRO A 115 -13.43 -18.59 18.53
N ARG A 116 -13.05 -17.52 19.25
CA ARG A 116 -13.94 -16.45 19.70
C ARG A 116 -14.23 -15.38 18.65
N THR A 117 -13.37 -15.20 17.64
CA THR A 117 -13.50 -14.08 16.68
C THR A 117 -14.46 -14.39 15.53
N GLN A 118 -14.92 -15.64 15.38
CA GLN A 118 -15.78 -16.16 14.29
C GLN A 118 -15.30 -15.83 12.86
N ALA A 119 -14.15 -15.18 12.70
CA ALA A 119 -13.57 -14.84 11.43
C ALA A 119 -12.76 -16.03 10.93
N SER A 120 -13.09 -16.57 9.77
CA SER A 120 -12.25 -17.59 9.14
C SER A 120 -11.00 -16.94 8.55
N GLU A 121 -9.85 -17.60 8.62
CA GLU A 121 -8.62 -17.23 7.89
C GLU A 121 -8.91 -16.91 6.41
N LEU A 122 -9.74 -17.72 5.76
CA LEU A 122 -10.14 -17.51 4.37
C LEU A 122 -10.84 -16.17 4.13
N ALA A 123 -11.59 -15.67 5.10
CA ALA A 123 -12.27 -14.37 5.00
C ALA A 123 -11.29 -13.19 5.03
N VAL A 124 -10.14 -13.36 5.70
CA VAL A 124 -9.05 -12.37 5.72
C VAL A 124 -8.21 -12.48 4.44
N LEU A 125 -7.85 -13.70 4.05
CA LEU A 125 -6.97 -13.95 2.91
C LEU A 125 -7.65 -13.71 1.56
N ALA A 126 -8.92 -14.11 1.37
CA ALA A 126 -9.57 -14.03 0.07
C ALA A 126 -9.58 -12.62 -0.54
N PRO A 127 -9.86 -11.53 0.19
CA PRO A 127 -9.71 -10.17 -0.34
C PRO A 127 -8.27 -9.83 -0.75
N VAL A 128 -7.27 -10.27 0.02
CA VAL A 128 -5.84 -10.04 -0.26
C VAL A 128 -5.39 -10.78 -1.52
N LEU A 129 -5.82 -12.03 -1.67
CA LEU A 129 -5.45 -12.85 -2.83
C LEU A 129 -6.13 -12.35 -4.11
N ASN A 130 -7.39 -11.90 -4.03
CA ASN A 130 -8.20 -11.60 -5.21
C ASN A 130 -8.26 -10.12 -5.62
N ALA A 131 -7.74 -9.19 -4.83
CA ALA A 131 -7.75 -7.76 -5.17
C ALA A 131 -7.10 -7.50 -6.54
N GLU A 132 -7.71 -6.64 -7.36
CA GLU A 132 -7.17 -6.25 -8.68
C GLU A 132 -5.81 -5.59 -8.53
N VAL A 133 -5.69 -4.68 -7.56
CA VAL A 133 -4.42 -4.07 -7.17
C VAL A 133 -4.28 -4.10 -5.65
N LEU A 134 -3.16 -4.66 -5.18
CA LEU A 134 -2.83 -4.76 -3.77
C LEU A 134 -1.56 -3.95 -3.46
N VAL A 135 -1.58 -3.15 -2.39
CA VAL A 135 -0.34 -2.67 -1.75
C VAL A 135 -0.05 -3.53 -0.53
N LEU A 136 1.17 -4.07 -0.48
CA LEU A 136 1.77 -4.65 0.72
C LEU A 136 2.92 -3.75 1.20
N ASP A 137 2.63 -2.94 2.21
CA ASP A 137 3.55 -1.98 2.80
C ASP A 137 4.44 -2.67 3.86
N GLU A 138 5.70 -2.21 3.97
CA GLU A 138 6.71 -2.69 4.92
C GLU A 138 7.00 -4.20 4.84
N LEU A 139 7.14 -4.72 3.62
CA LEU A 139 7.55 -6.10 3.38
C LEU A 139 8.91 -6.39 4.02
N GLY A 140 9.02 -7.53 4.71
CA GLY A 140 10.23 -7.96 5.39
C GLY A 140 10.46 -7.32 6.76
N ALA A 141 9.64 -6.36 7.22
CA ALA A 141 9.84 -5.72 8.53
C ALA A 141 9.59 -6.67 9.71
N SER A 142 8.64 -7.60 9.56
CA SER A 142 8.34 -8.63 10.56
C SER A 142 9.48 -9.64 10.70
N LYS A 143 9.66 -10.20 11.91
CA LYS A 143 10.65 -11.27 12.14
C LYS A 143 10.30 -12.48 11.25
N PRO A 144 11.26 -13.03 10.48
CA PRO A 144 10.98 -14.05 9.47
C PRO A 144 10.90 -15.45 10.09
N THR A 145 9.89 -15.68 10.94
CA THR A 145 9.53 -17.03 11.44
C THR A 145 9.03 -17.92 10.29
N ASP A 146 9.05 -19.24 10.47
CA ASP A 146 8.58 -20.19 9.44
C ASP A 146 7.14 -19.88 9.00
N TRP A 147 6.24 -19.67 9.96
CA TRP A 147 4.86 -19.29 9.66
C TRP A 147 4.75 -17.97 8.88
N VAL A 148 5.56 -16.96 9.20
CA VAL A 148 5.60 -15.69 8.44
C VAL A 148 6.10 -15.93 7.01
N ARG A 149 7.15 -16.74 6.84
CA ARG A 149 7.70 -17.08 5.53
C ARG A 149 6.69 -17.84 4.69
N ASP A 150 6.00 -18.81 5.26
CA ASP A 150 4.98 -19.61 4.58
C ASP A 150 3.77 -18.75 4.18
N THR A 151 3.29 -17.89 5.09
CA THR A 151 2.18 -16.97 4.81
C THR A 151 2.55 -15.96 3.71
N MET A 152 3.74 -15.39 3.79
CA MET A 152 4.27 -14.48 2.76
C MET A 152 4.38 -15.19 1.41
N ALA A 153 4.94 -16.40 1.41
CA ALA A 153 5.08 -17.21 0.21
C ALA A 153 3.72 -17.55 -0.38
N TYR A 154 2.73 -17.91 0.43
CA TYR A 154 1.38 -18.21 -0.03
C TYR A 154 0.74 -17.01 -0.74
N ILE A 155 0.79 -15.83 -0.12
CA ILE A 155 0.21 -14.60 -0.69
C ILE A 155 0.92 -14.22 -2.01
N ILE A 156 2.25 -14.14 -1.98
CA ILE A 156 3.04 -13.70 -3.15
C ILE A 156 2.92 -14.72 -4.29
N ASN A 157 3.01 -16.02 -4.01
CA ASN A 157 2.95 -17.04 -5.06
C ASN A 157 1.58 -17.10 -5.72
N THR A 158 0.50 -16.99 -4.94
CA THR A 158 -0.86 -16.99 -5.51
C THR A 158 -1.05 -15.80 -6.43
N ARG A 159 -0.69 -14.59 -5.98
CA ARG A 159 -0.82 -13.37 -6.79
C ARG A 159 0.11 -13.37 -8.00
N TYR A 160 1.32 -13.90 -7.87
CA TYR A 160 2.25 -14.10 -8.99
C TYR A 160 1.65 -15.04 -10.06
N ASN A 161 1.15 -16.22 -9.65
CA ASN A 161 0.59 -17.21 -10.57
C ASN A 161 -0.67 -16.69 -11.28
N ASP A 162 -1.46 -15.87 -10.60
CA ASP A 162 -2.70 -15.29 -11.13
C ASP A 162 -2.47 -13.96 -11.87
N ALA A 163 -1.20 -13.57 -12.11
CA ALA A 163 -0.80 -12.30 -12.72
C ALA A 163 -1.48 -11.07 -12.09
N ARG A 164 -1.64 -11.07 -10.76
CA ARG A 164 -2.31 -10.01 -10.01
C ARG A 164 -1.32 -8.92 -9.62
N VAL A 165 -1.63 -7.69 -10.03
CA VAL A 165 -0.79 -6.52 -9.81
C VAL A 165 -0.63 -6.24 -8.32
N THR A 166 0.63 -6.15 -7.88
CA THR A 166 0.96 -5.95 -6.47
C THR A 166 2.07 -4.93 -6.33
N ILE A 167 1.87 -3.94 -5.48
CA ILE A 167 2.84 -2.90 -5.17
C ILE A 167 3.40 -3.20 -3.80
N PHE A 168 4.72 -3.29 -3.70
CA PHE A 168 5.42 -3.57 -2.46
C PHE A 168 6.22 -2.35 -2.02
N THR A 169 6.32 -2.16 -0.71
CA THR A 169 7.34 -1.27 -0.14
C THR A 169 8.25 -2.06 0.79
N THR A 170 9.54 -1.74 0.79
CA THR A 170 10.51 -2.37 1.69
C THR A 170 11.56 -1.36 2.15
N ASN A 171 12.03 -1.53 3.39
CA ASN A 171 13.18 -0.79 3.91
C ASN A 171 14.51 -1.54 3.70
N TYR A 172 14.45 -2.77 3.20
CA TYR A 172 15.61 -3.63 3.01
C TYR A 172 16.17 -3.46 1.60
N PRO A 173 17.47 -3.19 1.45
CA PRO A 173 18.11 -3.07 0.15
C PRO A 173 18.17 -4.44 -0.55
N ASP A 174 18.28 -4.43 -1.87
CA ASP A 174 18.49 -5.67 -2.63
C ASP A 174 19.89 -6.25 -2.44
N ARG A 175 20.87 -5.35 -2.32
CA ARG A 175 22.27 -5.66 -2.11
C ARG A 175 22.84 -4.68 -1.09
N THR A 176 23.76 -5.13 -0.26
CA THR A 176 24.49 -4.28 0.67
C THR A 176 25.97 -4.61 0.63
N SER A 177 26.81 -3.59 0.83
CA SER A 177 28.25 -3.76 1.06
C SER A 177 28.58 -3.91 2.55
N ASN A 178 27.58 -3.79 3.43
CA ASN A 178 27.72 -3.91 4.86
C ASN A 178 27.16 -5.26 5.32
N GLU A 179 28.03 -6.17 5.73
CA GLU A 179 27.66 -7.52 6.18
C GLU A 179 26.71 -7.54 7.40
N ARG A 180 26.55 -6.41 8.10
CA ARG A 180 25.63 -6.28 9.24
C ARG A 180 24.22 -5.85 8.84
N GLU A 181 24.00 -5.44 7.60
CA GLU A 181 22.70 -5.03 7.09
C GLU A 181 22.02 -6.24 6.43
N GLU A 182 20.79 -6.54 6.85
CA GLU A 182 19.99 -7.56 6.18
C GLU A 182 19.49 -7.02 4.83
N THR A 183 19.62 -7.84 3.78
CA THR A 183 19.01 -7.58 2.48
C THR A 183 17.55 -8.04 2.44
N LEU A 184 16.82 -7.64 1.40
CA LEU A 184 15.48 -8.19 1.16
C LEU A 184 15.54 -9.72 1.03
N GLU A 185 16.58 -10.26 0.39
CA GLU A 185 16.79 -11.71 0.23
C GLU A 185 16.87 -12.42 1.58
N ASP A 186 17.57 -11.85 2.56
CA ASP A 186 17.69 -12.44 3.91
C ASP A 186 16.34 -12.53 4.62
N ARG A 187 15.44 -11.58 4.33
CA ARG A 187 14.13 -11.47 4.97
C ARG A 187 13.07 -12.37 4.34
N ILE A 188 13.11 -12.54 3.01
CA ILE A 188 12.03 -13.22 2.27
C ILE A 188 12.49 -14.50 1.54
N GLY A 189 13.80 -14.72 1.45
CA GLY A 189 14.43 -15.81 0.73
C GLY A 189 14.56 -15.58 -0.78
N VAL A 190 15.57 -16.22 -1.37
CA VAL A 190 15.96 -16.15 -2.79
C VAL A 190 14.77 -16.33 -3.74
N ARG A 191 13.90 -17.30 -3.44
CA ARG A 191 12.78 -17.67 -4.31
C ARG A 191 11.72 -16.57 -4.41
N LEU A 192 11.32 -15.98 -3.28
CA LEU A 192 10.33 -14.90 -3.29
C LEU A 192 10.93 -13.64 -3.89
N ARG A 193 12.19 -13.34 -3.59
CA ARG A 193 12.92 -12.24 -4.22
C ARG A 193 12.91 -12.36 -5.74
N SER A 194 13.25 -13.52 -6.31
CA SER A 194 13.21 -13.70 -7.76
C SER A 194 11.83 -13.42 -8.37
N ARG A 195 10.73 -13.82 -7.71
CA ARG A 195 9.37 -13.54 -8.19
C ARG A 195 9.01 -12.07 -8.12
N LEU A 196 9.38 -11.39 -7.04
CA LEU A 196 9.19 -9.94 -6.93
C LEU A 196 9.87 -9.20 -8.08
N TYR A 197 11.08 -9.61 -8.45
CA TYR A 197 11.83 -8.98 -9.56
C TYR A 197 11.21 -9.21 -10.94
N GLU A 198 10.50 -10.32 -11.11
CA GLU A 198 9.81 -10.61 -12.37
C GLU A 198 8.46 -9.88 -12.45
N MET A 199 7.66 -9.94 -11.38
CA MET A 199 6.31 -9.37 -11.36
C MET A 199 6.28 -7.87 -11.04
N CYS A 200 7.41 -7.27 -10.67
CA CYS A 200 7.49 -5.84 -10.36
C CYS A 200 8.65 -5.16 -11.06
N ARG A 201 8.44 -3.89 -11.38
CA ARG A 201 9.53 -2.96 -11.64
C ARG A 201 10.09 -2.46 -10.31
N THR A 202 11.37 -2.68 -10.06
CA THR A 202 12.07 -2.17 -8.88
C THR A 202 12.41 -0.69 -9.03
N ILE A 203 12.09 0.10 -8.01
CA ILE A 203 12.40 1.52 -7.92
C ILE A 203 13.07 1.76 -6.57
N GLU A 204 14.37 2.04 -6.62
CA GLU A 204 15.16 2.41 -5.45
C GLU A 204 15.02 3.91 -5.19
N ILE A 205 14.64 4.26 -3.96
CA ILE A 205 14.47 5.64 -3.50
C ILE A 205 15.49 5.91 -2.40
N ASP A 206 16.41 6.82 -2.66
CA ASP A 206 17.37 7.29 -1.67
C ASP A 206 16.91 8.59 -0.99
N GLY A 207 17.64 8.99 0.06
CA GLY A 207 17.44 10.28 0.71
C GLY A 207 17.37 10.19 2.24
N THR A 208 17.21 11.36 2.85
CA THR A 208 17.06 11.51 4.30
C THR A 208 15.61 11.32 4.72
N ASP A 209 15.41 10.99 6.00
CA ASP A 209 14.07 10.82 6.56
C ASP A 209 13.32 12.17 6.60
N PHE A 210 12.38 12.35 5.67
CA PHE A 210 11.54 13.54 5.58
C PHE A 210 10.76 13.82 6.87
N ARG A 211 10.42 12.79 7.65
CA ARG A 211 9.65 12.93 8.89
C ARG A 211 10.46 13.67 9.97
N LYS A 212 11.80 13.57 9.94
CA LYS A 212 12.69 14.32 10.84
C LYS A 212 12.77 15.79 10.44
N THR A 213 12.82 16.07 9.14
CA THR A 213 12.85 17.45 8.60
C THR A 213 11.59 18.25 8.95
N LEU A 214 10.42 17.60 9.00
CA LEU A 214 9.18 18.24 9.45
C LEU A 214 9.17 18.61 10.95
N GLN A 215 9.90 17.88 11.78
CA GLN A 215 10.00 18.17 13.22
C GLN A 215 10.98 19.31 13.48
N SER A 216 12.13 19.35 12.79
CA SER A 216 13.11 20.43 12.92
C SER A 216 12.60 21.78 12.40
N GLY A 217 11.70 21.78 11.40
CA GLY A 217 11.03 23.00 10.94
C GLY A 217 9.96 23.56 11.89
N ARG A 218 9.48 22.78 12.86
CA ARG A 218 8.48 23.23 13.85
C ARG A 218 9.09 23.84 15.11
N SER A 219 10.34 23.54 15.43
CA SER A 219 11.10 24.12 16.55
C SER A 219 11.78 25.46 16.23
N ALA A 220 11.72 25.92 14.98
CA ALA A 220 12.29 27.20 14.54
C ALA A 220 11.25 28.35 14.45
N ARG A 221 10.21 28.34 15.29
CA ARG A 221 9.40 29.55 15.50
C ARG A 221 10.10 30.38 16.59
N PRO A 222 10.58 31.60 16.30
CA PRO A 222 11.04 32.48 17.36
C PRO A 222 9.84 32.76 18.27
N GLY A 223 9.99 32.45 19.55
CA GLY A 223 9.13 33.03 20.58
C GLY A 223 9.35 34.54 20.59
N PHE A 224 8.25 35.26 20.77
CA PHE A 224 8.08 36.69 21.04
C PHE A 224 9.33 37.55 21.26
#